data_AF-A0A1Z2SGN6-F1
#
_entry.id   AF-A0A1Z2SGN6-F1
#
_cell.length_a   1.000
_cell.length_b   1.000
_cell.length_c   1.000
_cell.angle_alpha   90.00
_cell.angle_beta   90.00
_cell.angle_gamma   90.00
#
_symmetry.space_group_name_H-M   'P 1'
#
loop_
_entity.id
_entity.type
_entity.pdbx_description
1 polymer ?
#
loop_
_entity_poly.entity_id
_entity_poly.type
_entity_poly.pdbx_seq_one_letter_code
_entity_poly.pdbx_strand_id
1 'polypeptide(L)'
;MKKIISLLGAASVLLASTSEAATWVGIETGIGSSDYESASDSIDTSWTGAIQAGVDLNQNWSVLVGAHMGGGSSIPRKEIGEITESEEELDYRALSLSLNRNFYLTERQFLYASVGMNYNQTEVELHGVKTIDDDGIGYNLRAGWLFRLNQRFSVNVGLQRLGMSDVDVNSANVGLMYRF
;
A
#
# COMPACT_ATOMS: atom_id res chain seq x y z
N MET A 1 -7.36 -26.63 -2.17
CA MET A 1 -7.72 -26.66 -0.73
C MET A 1 -6.48 -26.94 0.12
N LYS A 2 -6.26 -26.13 1.18
CA LYS A 2 -5.06 -26.05 2.06
C LYS A 2 -4.02 -25.06 1.48
N LYS A 3 -4.00 -23.78 1.89
CA LYS A 3 -3.23 -23.26 3.04
C LYS A 3 -3.71 -21.86 3.52
N ILE A 4 -5.01 -21.65 3.75
CA ILE A 4 -5.56 -20.27 3.95
C ILE A 4 -5.71 -19.83 5.43
N ILE A 5 -5.30 -20.60 6.43
CA ILE A 5 -5.72 -20.30 7.83
C ILE A 5 -4.73 -19.47 8.68
N SER A 6 -3.50 -19.14 8.27
CA SER A 6 -2.54 -18.54 9.24
C SER A 6 -2.18 -17.06 9.11
N LEU A 7 -2.61 -16.30 8.09
CA LEU A 7 -2.09 -14.93 7.92
C LEU A 7 -2.69 -13.87 8.88
N LEU A 8 -3.79 -14.16 9.59
CA LEU A 8 -4.31 -13.26 10.63
C LEU A 8 -3.56 -13.37 11.99
N GLY A 9 -2.63 -14.32 12.13
CA GLY A 9 -2.02 -14.67 13.43
C GLY A 9 -0.78 -13.88 13.84
N ALA A 10 -0.21 -13.02 12.98
CA ALA A 10 1.11 -12.42 13.23
C ALA A 10 1.08 -10.95 13.69
N ALA A 11 -0.08 -10.32 13.87
CA ALA A 11 -0.16 -8.92 14.33
C ALA A 11 -0.09 -8.76 15.87
N SER A 12 0.04 -9.86 16.61
CA SER A 12 0.07 -9.86 18.08
C SER A 12 1.44 -10.26 18.59
N VAL A 13 2.46 -9.40 18.47
CA VAL A 13 3.56 -9.23 19.44
C VAL A 13 4.36 -8.02 18.94
N LEU A 14 4.19 -6.88 19.60
CA LEU A 14 5.22 -5.89 19.97
C LEU A 14 4.52 -4.71 20.70
N LEU A 15 3.67 -5.02 21.68
CA LEU A 15 3.22 -4.03 22.67
C LEU A 15 4.21 -4.03 23.84
N ALA A 16 5.46 -3.65 23.58
CA ALA A 16 6.35 -3.22 24.64
C ALA A 16 6.05 -1.74 24.89
N SER A 17 5.11 -1.47 25.80
CA SER A 17 4.78 -0.13 26.25
C SER A 17 5.96 0.47 27.03
N THR A 18 6.93 1.05 26.34
CA THR A 18 7.75 2.11 26.94
C THR A 18 6.85 3.34 27.09
N SER A 19 6.88 4.04 28.22
CA SER A 19 5.92 5.10 28.56
C SER A 19 5.83 6.29 27.57
N GLU A 20 6.72 6.36 26.57
CA GLU A 20 6.73 7.38 25.50
C GLU A 20 6.29 6.85 24.12
N ALA A 21 6.26 5.52 23.90
CA ALA A 21 5.99 4.96 22.58
C ALA A 21 4.47 4.78 22.38
N ALA A 22 3.87 5.69 21.62
CA ALA A 22 2.46 5.60 21.27
C ALA A 22 2.26 4.64 20.08
N THR A 23 1.32 3.71 20.23
CA THR A 23 0.94 2.79 19.13
C THR A 23 -0.29 3.30 18.40
N TRP A 24 -0.39 3.00 17.11
CA TRP A 24 -1.56 3.33 16.31
C TRP A 24 -1.86 2.24 15.28
N VAL A 25 -3.11 2.21 14.84
CA VAL A 25 -3.57 1.39 13.70
C VAL A 25 -4.24 2.30 12.67
N GLY A 26 -4.21 1.90 11.41
CA GLY A 26 -4.82 2.66 10.33
C GLY A 26 -5.33 1.79 9.20
N ILE A 27 -6.30 2.32 8.48
CA ILE A 27 -6.78 1.76 7.21
C ILE A 27 -6.61 2.83 6.13
N GLU A 28 -6.24 2.41 4.93
CA GLU A 28 -6.11 3.29 3.77
C GLU A 28 -6.74 2.65 2.55
N THR A 29 -7.27 3.46 1.65
CA THR A 29 -7.71 3.04 0.33
C THR A 29 -7.44 4.15 -0.67
N GLY A 30 -7.25 3.79 -1.93
CA GLY A 30 -6.99 4.75 -2.97
C GLY A 30 -7.17 4.21 -4.37
N ILE A 31 -6.90 5.10 -5.32
CA ILE A 31 -6.97 4.83 -6.75
C ILE A 31 -5.66 5.25 -7.40
N GLY A 32 -5.28 4.60 -8.49
CA GLY A 32 -3.97 4.76 -9.08
C GLY A 32 -3.82 4.17 -10.47
N SER A 33 -2.57 4.00 -10.88
CA SER A 33 -2.16 3.29 -12.09
C SER A 33 -1.11 2.24 -11.74
N SER A 34 -0.87 1.29 -12.65
CA SER A 34 0.14 0.26 -12.48
C SER A 34 0.97 0.12 -13.74
N ASP A 35 2.30 0.20 -13.57
CA ASP A 35 3.27 0.11 -14.65
C ASP A 35 3.99 -1.25 -14.57
N TYR A 36 4.09 -1.98 -15.69
CA TYR A 36 4.73 -3.30 -15.76
C TYR A 36 6.14 -3.20 -16.35
N GLU A 37 7.13 -3.86 -15.75
CA GLU A 37 8.49 -3.91 -16.34
C GLU A 37 8.59 -4.85 -17.56
N SER A 38 7.73 -5.88 -17.61
CA SER A 38 7.81 -6.97 -18.60
C SER A 38 6.99 -6.76 -19.88
N ALA A 39 6.18 -5.71 -19.96
CA ALA A 39 5.35 -5.35 -21.11
C ALA A 39 5.39 -3.84 -21.33
N SER A 40 5.19 -3.36 -22.55
CA SER A 40 5.09 -1.91 -22.85
C SER A 40 3.80 -1.27 -22.34
N ASP A 41 3.02 -2.00 -21.55
CA ASP A 41 1.62 -1.73 -21.29
C ASP A 41 1.42 -1.31 -19.83
N SER A 42 0.48 -0.41 -19.62
CA SER A 42 0.15 0.20 -18.32
C SER A 42 -1.34 0.04 -18.05
N ILE A 43 -1.69 -0.32 -16.81
CA ILE A 43 -3.09 -0.27 -16.37
C ILE A 43 -3.43 1.15 -15.93
N ASP A 44 -4.32 1.77 -16.71
CA ASP A 44 -4.79 3.15 -16.50
C ASP A 44 -5.61 3.33 -15.22
N THR A 45 -6.14 2.26 -14.61
CA THR A 45 -6.92 2.34 -13.36
C THR A 45 -6.71 1.13 -12.46
N SER A 46 -6.17 1.38 -11.28
CA SER A 46 -6.05 0.43 -10.17
C SER A 46 -6.71 0.98 -8.91
N TRP A 47 -7.18 0.08 -8.05
CA TRP A 47 -7.57 0.38 -6.68
C TRP A 47 -6.53 -0.20 -5.71
N THR A 48 -6.38 0.44 -4.56
CA THR A 48 -5.47 0.00 -3.51
C THR A 48 -6.16 0.05 -2.15
N GLY A 49 -5.72 -0.82 -1.25
CA GLY A 49 -6.19 -0.91 0.12
C GLY A 49 -5.06 -1.36 1.05
N ALA A 50 -5.02 -0.83 2.27
CA ALA A 50 -4.03 -1.22 3.26
C ALA A 50 -4.58 -1.20 4.69
N ILE A 51 -4.12 -2.15 5.50
CA ILE A 51 -4.24 -2.11 6.97
C ILE A 51 -2.83 -1.94 7.53
N GLN A 52 -2.66 -1.01 8.46
CA GLN A 52 -1.35 -0.61 8.97
C GLN A 52 -1.36 -0.56 10.50
N ALA A 53 -0.23 -0.88 11.10
CA ALA A 53 0.02 -0.70 12.52
C ALA A 53 1.40 -0.07 12.70
N GLY A 54 1.52 0.88 13.62
CA GLY A 54 2.79 1.57 13.86
C GLY A 54 3.02 1.92 15.32
N VAL A 55 4.30 2.19 15.60
CA VAL A 55 4.81 2.60 16.90
C VAL A 55 5.61 3.87 16.71
N ASP A 56 5.23 4.93 17.43
CA ASP A 56 5.96 6.18 17.48
C ASP A 56 7.22 5.98 18.33
N LEU A 57 8.39 6.15 17.72
CA LEU A 57 9.69 6.07 18.40
C LEU A 57 9.99 7.35 19.15
N ASN A 58 9.53 8.47 18.60
CA ASN A 58 9.57 9.81 19.20
C ASN A 58 8.53 10.69 18.50
N GLN A 59 8.53 11.99 18.80
CA GLN A 59 7.59 12.93 18.20
C GLN A 59 7.68 13.02 16.67
N ASN A 60 8.81 12.69 16.03
CA ASN A 60 8.99 12.85 14.58
C ASN A 60 9.04 11.53 13.83
N TRP A 61 9.39 10.42 14.48
CA TRP A 61 9.69 9.16 13.82
C TRP A 61 8.80 8.03 14.32
N SER A 62 8.34 7.20 13.40
CA SER A 62 7.54 6.02 13.68
C SER A 62 8.02 4.85 12.82
N VAL A 63 7.92 3.64 13.33
CA VAL A 63 8.06 2.41 12.53
C VAL A 63 6.68 1.83 12.32
N LEU A 64 6.37 1.37 11.11
CA LEU A 64 5.08 0.79 10.78
C LEU A 64 5.21 -0.47 9.93
N VAL A 65 4.28 -1.39 10.17
CA VAL A 65 4.01 -2.54 9.31
C VAL A 65 2.70 -2.32 8.57
N GLY A 66 2.61 -2.81 7.34
CA GLY A 66 1.42 -2.64 6.50
C GLY A 66 1.12 -3.90 5.71
N ALA A 67 -0.14 -4.31 5.67
CA ALA A 67 -0.66 -5.30 4.75
C ALA A 67 -1.42 -4.58 3.64
N HIS A 68 -0.91 -4.66 2.41
CA HIS A 68 -1.41 -4.01 1.22
C HIS A 68 -2.11 -5.03 0.33
N MET A 69 -3.16 -4.58 -0.34
CA MET A 69 -3.86 -5.32 -1.37
C MET A 69 -4.35 -4.34 -2.43
N GLY A 70 -4.55 -4.82 -3.64
CA GLY A 70 -5.15 -4.01 -4.67
C GLY A 70 -5.27 -4.79 -5.95
N GLY A 71 -5.82 -4.12 -6.95
CA GLY A 71 -5.95 -4.69 -8.26
C GLY A 71 -6.36 -3.65 -9.29
N GLY A 72 -6.34 -4.04 -10.55
CA GLY A 72 -6.64 -3.16 -11.65
C GLY A 72 -6.95 -3.96 -12.90
N SER A 73 -7.64 -3.33 -13.83
CA SER A 73 -7.94 -3.91 -15.13
C SER A 73 -7.73 -2.85 -16.21
N SER A 74 -7.14 -3.23 -17.33
CA SER A 74 -7.11 -2.36 -18.51
C SER A 74 -8.52 -2.27 -19.13
N ILE A 75 -8.95 -1.05 -19.47
CA ILE A 75 -10.20 -0.86 -20.24
C ILE A 75 -9.85 -1.14 -21.70
N PRO A 76 -10.54 -2.07 -22.40
CA PRO A 76 -10.22 -2.38 -23.78
C PRO A 76 -10.37 -1.13 -24.67
N ARG A 77 -9.26 -0.65 -25.23
CA ARG A 77 -9.26 0.46 -26.19
C ARG A 77 -9.77 -0.07 -27.52
N LYS A 78 -10.99 0.32 -27.88
CA LYS A 78 -11.57 -0.04 -29.18
C LYS A 78 -11.02 0.90 -30.26
N GLU A 79 -9.85 0.60 -30.80
CA GLU A 79 -9.41 1.22 -32.05
C GLU A 79 -10.15 0.60 -33.24
N ILE A 80 -10.55 1.43 -34.22
CA ILE A 80 -11.32 1.01 -35.38
C ILE A 80 -10.39 0.24 -36.33
N GLY A 81 -10.35 -1.09 -36.22
CA GLY A 81 -9.72 -1.97 -37.21
C GLY A 81 -8.81 -3.08 -36.69
N GLU A 82 -8.48 -3.12 -35.40
CA GLU A 82 -7.60 -4.14 -34.82
C GLU A 82 -8.30 -5.08 -33.82
N ILE A 83 -7.69 -6.26 -33.67
CA ILE A 83 -8.12 -7.35 -32.81
C ILE A 83 -8.10 -6.84 -31.37
N THR A 84 -9.17 -7.14 -30.62
CA THR A 84 -9.35 -6.73 -29.22
C THR A 84 -8.15 -7.19 -28.38
N GLU A 85 -7.35 -6.25 -27.88
CA GLU A 85 -6.32 -6.54 -26.88
C GLU A 85 -7.00 -7.14 -25.64
N SER A 86 -6.40 -8.20 -25.11
CA SER A 86 -6.98 -8.99 -24.01
C SER A 86 -6.97 -8.20 -22.71
N GLU A 87 -7.95 -8.45 -21.85
CA GLU A 87 -8.04 -7.85 -20.51
C GLU A 87 -6.82 -8.28 -19.70
N GLU A 88 -6.04 -7.30 -19.22
CA GLU A 88 -4.96 -7.54 -18.25
C GLU A 88 -5.54 -7.31 -16.86
N GLU A 89 -5.48 -8.33 -16.01
CA GLU A 89 -5.94 -8.26 -14.63
C GLU A 89 -4.74 -8.32 -13.67
N LEU A 90 -4.74 -7.39 -12.71
CA LEU A 90 -3.80 -7.33 -11.60
C LEU A 90 -4.52 -7.68 -10.31
N ASP A 91 -4.01 -8.65 -9.56
CA ASP A 91 -4.24 -8.81 -8.11
C ASP A 91 -2.89 -8.88 -7.41
N TYR A 92 -2.71 -8.10 -6.36
CA TYR A 92 -1.47 -8.13 -5.59
C TYR A 92 -1.74 -8.08 -4.10
N ARG A 93 -0.80 -8.66 -3.34
CA ARG A 93 -0.74 -8.58 -1.89
C ARG A 93 0.69 -8.31 -1.45
N ALA A 94 0.88 -7.41 -0.49
CA ALA A 94 2.21 -7.14 0.04
C ALA A 94 2.22 -6.90 1.54
N LEU A 95 3.29 -7.34 2.20
CA LEU A 95 3.60 -7.00 3.59
C LEU A 95 4.81 -6.07 3.61
N SER A 96 4.63 -4.86 4.15
CA SER A 96 5.69 -3.86 4.23
C SER A 96 6.16 -3.59 5.64
N LEU A 97 7.43 -3.25 5.78
CA LEU A 97 8.01 -2.59 6.95
C LEU A 97 8.55 -1.24 6.51
N SER A 98 8.17 -0.16 7.19
CA SER A 98 8.55 1.19 6.81
C SER A 98 8.96 2.06 8.01
N LEU A 99 9.85 2.99 7.74
CA LEU A 99 10.18 4.09 8.62
C LEU A 99 9.42 5.33 8.14
N ASN A 100 8.62 5.91 9.02
CA ASN A 100 7.84 7.11 8.76
C ASN A 100 8.38 8.31 9.54
N ARG A 101 8.38 9.46 8.90
CA ARG A 101 8.73 10.75 9.49
C ARG A 101 7.58 11.74 9.36
N ASN A 102 7.22 12.38 10.48
CA ASN A 102 6.22 13.44 10.56
C ASN A 102 6.89 14.81 10.70
N PHE A 103 6.45 15.76 9.88
CA PHE A 103 6.83 17.17 9.89
C PHE A 103 5.65 18.01 10.37
N TYR A 104 5.80 18.61 11.53
CA TYR A 104 4.73 19.32 12.23
C TYR A 104 4.60 20.72 11.65
N LEU A 105 3.47 21.01 11.00
CA LEU A 105 3.13 22.36 10.55
C LEU A 105 2.38 23.10 11.66
N THR A 106 1.44 22.39 12.30
CA THR A 106 0.68 22.86 13.47
C THR A 106 0.44 21.68 14.42
N GLU A 107 -0.24 21.92 15.54
CA GLU A 107 -0.68 20.83 16.44
C GLU A 107 -1.70 19.86 15.81
N ARG A 108 -2.31 20.23 14.67
CA ARG A 108 -3.33 19.42 13.99
C ARG A 108 -2.96 19.03 12.56
N GLN A 109 -1.92 19.61 11.99
CA GLN A 109 -1.55 19.40 10.59
C GLN A 109 -0.08 19.00 10.50
N PHE A 110 0.15 17.90 9.80
CA PHE A 110 1.47 17.30 9.66
C PHE A 110 1.64 16.89 8.20
N LEU A 111 2.83 17.09 7.67
CA LEU A 111 3.28 16.37 6.48
C LEU A 111 3.94 15.08 6.93
N TYR A 112 3.80 14.02 6.17
CA TYR A 112 4.50 12.77 6.42
C TYR A 112 5.25 12.29 5.19
N ALA A 113 6.33 11.56 5.43
CA ALA A 113 7.07 10.82 4.43
C ALA A 113 7.44 9.45 5.02
N SER A 114 7.22 8.38 4.26
CA SER A 114 7.51 7.01 4.65
C SER A 114 8.31 6.32 3.57
N VAL A 115 9.33 5.58 3.99
CA VAL A 115 10.15 4.74 3.13
C VAL A 115 10.28 3.37 3.77
N GLY A 116 10.15 2.32 2.97
CA GLY A 116 10.24 0.96 3.45
C GLY A 116 10.50 -0.04 2.35
N MET A 117 10.58 -1.28 2.80
CA MET A 117 10.66 -2.47 1.95
C MET A 117 9.38 -3.28 2.11
N ASN A 118 9.06 -4.08 1.11
CA ASN A 118 7.93 -4.99 1.16
C ASN A 118 8.32 -6.37 0.65
N TYR A 119 7.66 -7.40 1.17
CA TYR A 119 7.57 -8.72 0.55
C TYR A 119 6.20 -8.79 -0.13
N ASN A 120 6.19 -9.08 -1.43
CA ASN A 120 4.99 -9.07 -2.24
C ASN A 120 4.75 -10.44 -2.87
N GLN A 121 3.48 -10.74 -3.08
CA GLN A 121 3.01 -11.80 -3.96
C GLN A 121 2.16 -11.10 -5.02
N THR A 122 2.54 -11.29 -6.28
CA THR A 122 1.84 -10.68 -7.41
C THR A 122 1.27 -11.78 -8.28
N GLU A 123 -0.03 -11.74 -8.51
CA GLU A 123 -0.69 -12.60 -9.49
C GLU A 123 -1.12 -11.72 -10.67
N VAL A 124 -0.43 -11.89 -11.80
CA VAL A 124 -0.75 -11.20 -13.05
C VAL A 124 -1.34 -12.20 -14.01
N GLU A 125 -2.57 -11.95 -14.47
CA GLU A 125 -3.17 -12.72 -15.55
C GLU A 125 -3.04 -11.94 -16.86
N LEU A 126 -2.09 -12.37 -17.69
CA LEU A 126 -1.86 -11.81 -19.02
C LEU A 126 -2.58 -12.68 -20.06
N HIS A 127 -3.49 -12.05 -20.80
CA HIS A 127 -4.15 -12.64 -21.97
C HIS A 127 -4.88 -13.98 -21.68
N GLY A 128 -5.40 -14.16 -20.46
CA GLY A 128 -6.21 -15.32 -20.05
C GLY A 128 -5.51 -16.69 -20.08
N VAL A 129 -4.17 -16.73 -20.22
CA VAL A 129 -3.41 -17.98 -20.36
C VAL A 129 -2.12 -18.01 -19.52
N LYS A 130 -1.51 -16.85 -19.24
CA LYS A 130 -0.24 -16.78 -18.50
C LYS A 130 -0.46 -16.14 -17.14
N THR A 131 -0.57 -16.98 -16.12
CA THR A 131 -0.45 -16.57 -14.71
C THR A 131 1.03 -16.44 -14.38
N ILE A 132 1.46 -15.23 -14.05
CA ILE A 132 2.74 -15.00 -13.37
C ILE A 132 2.40 -14.89 -11.88
N ASP A 133 2.80 -15.91 -11.12
CA ASP A 133 2.80 -15.92 -9.65
C ASP A 133 4.25 -15.74 -9.23
N ASP A 134 4.62 -14.52 -8.85
CA ASP A 134 5.97 -14.21 -8.38
C ASP A 134 5.96 -13.58 -6.99
N ASP A 135 6.87 -14.09 -6.16
CA ASP A 135 7.13 -13.62 -4.82
C ASP A 135 8.40 -12.76 -4.85
N GLY A 136 8.27 -11.49 -4.46
CA GLY A 136 9.35 -10.51 -4.61
C GLY A 136 9.66 -9.73 -3.35
N ILE A 137 10.85 -9.11 -3.33
CA ILE A 137 11.16 -8.01 -2.42
C ILE A 137 11.08 -6.71 -3.21
N GLY A 138 10.34 -5.75 -2.68
CA GLY A 138 10.16 -4.45 -3.29
C GLY A 138 10.33 -3.30 -2.30
N TYR A 139 9.89 -2.12 -2.70
CA TYR A 139 9.95 -0.91 -1.89
C TYR A 139 8.57 -0.27 -1.71
N ASN A 140 8.41 0.50 -0.65
CA ASN A 140 7.19 1.26 -0.39
C ASN A 140 7.57 2.71 -0.07
N LEU A 141 7.17 3.64 -0.93
CA LEU A 141 7.36 5.08 -0.74
C LEU A 141 6.00 5.73 -0.57
N ARG A 142 5.84 6.53 0.49
CA ARG A 142 4.61 7.29 0.72
C ARG A 142 4.93 8.70 1.16
N ALA A 143 4.10 9.66 0.74
CA ALA A 143 4.16 11.01 1.23
C ALA A 143 2.78 11.64 1.23
N GLY A 144 2.46 12.48 2.20
CA GLY A 144 1.15 13.11 2.24
C GLY A 144 0.94 14.05 3.40
N TRP A 145 -0.32 14.43 3.55
CA TRP A 145 -0.82 15.21 4.67
C TRP A 145 -1.58 14.34 5.65
N LEU A 146 -1.39 14.62 6.93
CA LEU A 146 -2.12 14.05 8.04
C LEU A 146 -2.79 15.18 8.83
N PHE A 147 -4.08 15.00 9.08
CA PHE A 147 -4.94 15.90 9.83
C PHE A 147 -5.43 15.21 11.10
N ARG A 148 -5.06 15.75 12.26
CA ARG A 148 -5.51 15.24 13.55
C ARG A 148 -6.88 15.83 13.88
N LEU A 149 -7.88 14.96 13.91
CA LEU A 149 -9.26 15.33 14.27
C LEU A 149 -9.38 15.53 15.79
N ASN A 150 -8.77 14.63 16.56
CA ASN A 150 -8.67 14.70 18.01
C ASN A 150 -7.44 13.92 18.50
N GLN A 151 -7.28 13.74 19.81
CA GLN A 151 -6.10 13.07 20.38
C GLN A 151 -5.90 11.62 19.87
N ARG A 152 -6.97 10.94 19.44
CA ARG A 152 -6.95 9.54 19.02
C ARG A 152 -7.09 9.38 17.51
N PHE A 153 -7.96 10.16 16.87
CA PHE A 153 -8.30 9.99 15.46
C PHE A 153 -7.57 10.99 14.56
N SER A 154 -7.02 10.48 13.47
CA SER A 154 -6.42 11.29 12.40
C SER A 154 -6.85 10.77 11.04
N VAL A 155 -6.93 11.66 10.06
CA VAL A 155 -7.17 11.34 8.65
C VAL A 155 -5.94 11.69 7.85
N ASN A 156 -5.62 10.91 6.83
CA ASN A 156 -4.55 11.26 5.90
C ASN A 156 -5.04 11.27 4.45
N VAL A 157 -4.32 12.04 3.64
CA VAL A 157 -4.38 12.02 2.19
C VAL A 157 -2.95 12.03 1.67
N GLY A 158 -2.61 11.15 0.75
CA GLY A 158 -1.22 11.02 0.30
C GLY A 158 -1.06 10.26 -1.00
N LEU A 159 0.16 10.28 -1.49
CA LEU A 159 0.60 9.52 -2.64
C LEU A 159 1.43 8.32 -2.16
N GLN A 160 1.32 7.21 -2.87
CA GLN A 160 2.10 6.00 -2.64
C GLN A 160 2.69 5.51 -3.96
N ARG A 161 3.94 5.05 -3.90
CA ARG A 161 4.53 4.18 -4.92
C ARG A 161 4.94 2.88 -4.23
N LEU A 162 4.26 1.80 -4.58
CA LEU A 162 4.55 0.45 -4.12
C LEU A 162 5.23 -0.29 -5.26
N GLY A 163 6.54 -0.42 -5.17
CA GLY A 163 7.29 -1.22 -6.13
C GLY A 163 7.30 -2.68 -5.71
N MET A 164 6.98 -3.54 -6.66
CA MET A 164 6.99 -5.00 -6.57
C MET A 164 7.89 -5.53 -7.70
N SER A 165 8.18 -6.84 -7.71
CA SER A 165 9.21 -7.41 -8.60
C SER A 165 9.04 -6.99 -10.07
N ASP A 166 7.80 -7.10 -10.59
CA ASP A 166 7.49 -6.82 -11.99
C ASP A 166 6.52 -5.65 -12.20
N VAL A 167 5.97 -5.08 -11.11
CA VAL A 167 4.88 -4.09 -11.14
C VAL A 167 5.12 -2.97 -10.15
N ASP A 168 5.06 -1.74 -10.64
CA ASP A 168 5.03 -0.53 -9.82
C ASP A 168 3.59 0.01 -9.74
N VAL A 169 3.02 0.07 -8.53
CA VAL A 169 1.69 0.64 -8.29
C VAL A 169 1.84 2.07 -7.75
N ASN A 170 1.33 3.05 -8.49
CA ASN A 170 1.30 4.46 -8.09
C ASN A 170 -0.14 4.84 -7.72
N SER A 171 -0.40 5.28 -6.49
CA SER A 171 -1.77 5.59 -6.04
C SER A 171 -1.88 6.87 -5.22
N ALA A 172 -3.06 7.49 -5.30
CA ALA A 172 -3.51 8.52 -4.37
C ALA A 172 -4.47 7.88 -3.35
N ASN A 173 -4.14 8.00 -2.08
CA ASN A 173 -4.80 7.31 -0.97
C ASN A 173 -5.41 8.29 0.02
N VAL A 174 -6.48 7.83 0.65
CA VAL A 174 -7.09 8.44 1.84
C VAL A 174 -7.13 7.41 2.97
N GLY A 175 -6.92 7.87 4.19
CA GLY A 175 -6.75 6.98 5.34
C GLY A 175 -7.38 7.49 6.63
N LEU A 176 -7.72 6.56 7.51
CA LEU A 176 -8.14 6.80 8.89
C LEU A 176 -7.18 6.09 9.84
N MET A 177 -6.75 6.79 10.88
CA MET A 177 -5.83 6.27 11.90
C MET A 177 -6.42 6.46 13.29
N TYR A 178 -6.22 5.46 14.15
CA TYR A 178 -6.55 5.47 15.56
C TYR A 178 -5.28 5.25 16.40
N ARG A 179 -4.97 6.20 17.27
CA ARG A 179 -3.89 6.14 18.25
C ARG A 179 -4.43 5.75 19.62
N PHE A 180 -3.74 4.83 20.28
CA PHE A 180 -4.06 4.32 21.61
C PHE A 180 -3.56 5.24 22.72
#